data_AF-A0A7I8E5E5-F1
#
_entry.id   AF-A0A7I8E5E5-F1
#
_cell.length_a   1.000
_cell.length_b   1.000
_cell.length_c   1.000
_cell.angle_alpha   90.00
_cell.angle_beta   90.00
_cell.angle_gamma   90.00
#
_symmetry.space_group_name_H-M   'P 1'
#
loop_
_entity.id
_entity.type
_entity.pdbx_description
1 polymer ?
#
loop_
_entity_poly.entity_id
_entity_poly.type
_entity_poly.pdbx_seq_one_letter_code
_entity_poly.pdbx_strand_id
1 'polypeptide(L)'
;MLNPLPISTDIPPYGADEDTEHAWQWFHAVCQLVAAQLAELPRGTVALQDDGDPVYWLTEHDGYRYLATAPTFEGEIAIGSAALVRDLAGLGVDELAYLRQGLEHWLHTQTTMRIGDVRLLRVAPVSRNEMDQ
;
A
#
# COMPACT_ATOMS: atom_id res chain seq x y z
N MET A 1 27.68 -1.35 3.54
CA MET A 1 26.36 -0.86 3.11
C MET A 1 25.43 -2.05 3.07
N LEU A 2 24.33 -2.06 3.82
CA LEU A 2 23.30 -3.08 3.66
C LEU A 2 22.67 -2.86 2.28
N ASN A 3 22.59 -3.91 1.47
CA ASN A 3 21.89 -3.85 0.19
C ASN A 3 20.42 -3.52 0.49
N PRO A 4 19.79 -2.53 -0.17
CA PRO A 4 18.38 -2.26 0.04
C PRO A 4 17.58 -3.51 -0.34
N LEU A 5 16.64 -3.92 0.54
CA LEU A 5 15.78 -5.06 0.27
C LEU A 5 14.98 -4.81 -1.02
N PRO A 6 14.79 -5.83 -1.87
CA PRO A 6 14.00 -5.70 -3.09
C PRO A 6 12.53 -5.36 -2.77
N ILE A 7 11.89 -4.59 -3.64
CA ILE A 7 10.45 -4.35 -3.60
C ILE A 7 9.73 -5.60 -4.11
N SER A 8 8.71 -6.04 -3.40
CA SER A 8 7.84 -7.11 -3.87
C SER A 8 7.03 -6.65 -5.08
N THR A 9 7.11 -7.41 -6.16
CA THR A 9 6.32 -7.23 -7.39
C THR A 9 5.20 -8.27 -7.50
N ASP A 10 4.95 -9.02 -6.44
CA ASP A 10 3.89 -10.02 -6.36
C ASP A 10 2.51 -9.35 -6.48
N ILE A 11 1.68 -9.88 -7.38
CA ILE A 11 0.29 -9.47 -7.58
C ILE A 11 -0.54 -10.74 -7.39
N PRO A 12 -1.19 -10.93 -6.23
CA PRO A 12 -2.00 -12.11 -6.01
C PRO A 12 -3.24 -12.07 -6.92
N PRO A 13 -3.76 -13.24 -7.34
CA PRO A 13 -5.02 -13.29 -8.05
C PRO A 13 -6.14 -12.73 -7.17
N TYR A 14 -7.00 -11.89 -7.73
CA TYR A 14 -8.07 -11.27 -6.97
C TYR A 14 -9.25 -12.22 -6.76
N GLY A 15 -9.55 -13.05 -7.77
CA GLY A 15 -10.60 -14.06 -7.69
C GLY A 15 -12.01 -13.50 -7.92
N ALA A 16 -12.13 -12.48 -8.78
CA ALA A 16 -13.39 -11.86 -9.20
C ALA A 16 -13.65 -12.05 -10.70
N ASP A 17 -14.61 -11.32 -11.25
CA ASP A 17 -14.80 -11.21 -12.71
C ASP A 17 -13.59 -10.57 -13.41
N GLU A 18 -13.53 -10.72 -14.73
CA GLU A 18 -12.41 -10.28 -15.55
C GLU A 18 -12.15 -8.77 -15.47
N ASP A 19 -13.20 -7.95 -15.39
CA ASP A 19 -13.07 -6.49 -15.30
C ASP A 19 -12.43 -6.09 -13.97
N THR A 20 -12.87 -6.72 -12.88
CA THR A 20 -12.31 -6.49 -11.54
C THR A 20 -10.88 -7.01 -11.44
N GLU A 21 -10.57 -8.16 -12.03
CA GLU A 21 -9.21 -8.70 -12.08
C GLU A 21 -8.25 -7.77 -12.87
N HIS A 22 -8.70 -7.23 -14.00
CA HIS A 22 -7.92 -6.23 -14.75
C HIS A 22 -7.72 -4.93 -13.96
N ALA A 23 -8.77 -4.44 -13.30
CA ALA A 23 -8.67 -3.26 -12.43
C ALA A 23 -7.67 -3.49 -11.29
N TRP A 24 -7.68 -4.68 -10.68
CA TRP A 24 -6.74 -5.09 -9.63
C TRP A 24 -5.30 -5.09 -10.11
N GLN A 25 -5.04 -5.71 -11.27
CA GLN A 25 -3.70 -5.74 -11.88
C GLN A 25 -3.17 -4.34 -12.18
N TRP A 26 -4.02 -3.45 -12.70
CA TRP A 26 -3.63 -2.07 -13.00
C TRP A 26 -3.36 -1.28 -11.73
N PHE A 27 -4.23 -1.39 -10.72
CA PHE A 27 -4.00 -0.80 -9.41
C PHE A 27 -2.65 -1.24 -8.83
N HIS A 28 -2.33 -2.53 -8.89
CA HIS A 28 -1.05 -3.06 -8.44
C HIS A 28 0.15 -2.55 -9.24
N ALA A 29 0.03 -2.40 -10.55
CA ALA A 29 1.10 -1.83 -11.38
C ALA A 29 1.44 -0.40 -10.94
N VAL A 30 0.44 0.43 -10.65
CA VAL A 30 0.66 1.78 -10.11
C VAL A 30 1.28 1.72 -8.70
N CYS A 31 0.82 0.81 -7.85
CA CYS A 31 1.41 0.59 -6.53
C CYS A 31 2.91 0.26 -6.59
N GLN A 32 3.34 -0.53 -7.58
CA GLN A 32 4.75 -0.85 -7.77
C GLN A 32 5.59 0.38 -8.14
N LEU A 33 5.05 1.28 -8.96
CA LEU A 33 5.70 2.56 -9.28
C LEU A 33 5.84 3.44 -8.04
N VAL A 34 4.77 3.54 -7.23
CA VAL A 34 4.78 4.29 -5.97
C VAL A 34 5.78 3.70 -4.99
N ALA A 35 5.81 2.38 -4.85
CA ALA A 35 6.77 1.69 -4.01
C ALA A 35 8.22 1.96 -4.45
N ALA A 36 8.49 1.99 -5.75
CA ALA A 36 9.80 2.35 -6.29
C ALA A 36 10.20 3.79 -5.92
N GLN A 37 9.28 4.75 -6.08
CA GLN A 37 9.56 6.15 -5.68
C GLN A 37 9.79 6.29 -4.18
N LEU A 38 8.96 5.66 -3.34
CA LEU A 38 9.15 5.67 -1.89
C LEU A 38 10.47 5.02 -1.44
N ALA A 39 11.00 4.06 -2.20
CA ALA A 39 12.26 3.39 -1.87
C ALA A 39 13.49 4.29 -2.04
N GLU A 40 13.40 5.31 -2.88
CA GLU A 40 14.43 6.34 -3.06
C GLU A 40 14.38 7.41 -1.96
N LEU A 41 13.31 7.45 -1.17
CA LEU A 41 13.12 8.41 -0.08
C LEU A 41 13.66 7.85 1.25
N PRO A 42 13.97 8.74 2.23
CA PRO A 42 14.40 8.30 3.54
C PRO A 42 13.39 7.35 4.20
N ARG A 43 13.89 6.35 4.91
CA ARG A 43 13.04 5.44 5.70
C ARG A 43 12.14 6.23 6.66
N GLY A 44 10.88 5.80 6.80
CA GLY A 44 9.87 6.50 7.60
C GLY A 44 9.05 7.52 6.82
N THR A 45 9.24 7.60 5.51
CA THR A 45 8.44 8.45 4.63
C THR A 45 7.09 7.79 4.34
N VAL A 46 6.03 8.58 4.44
CA VAL A 46 4.65 8.24 4.15
C VAL A 46 4.18 9.14 2.99
N ALA A 47 3.65 8.51 1.93
CA ALA A 47 2.94 9.17 0.86
C ALA A 47 1.57 9.63 1.37
N LEU A 48 1.29 10.92 1.22
CA LEU A 48 0.01 11.53 1.58
C LEU A 48 -0.79 11.82 0.31
N GLN A 49 -2.04 11.38 0.31
CA GLN A 49 -3.06 11.82 -0.63
C GLN A 49 -3.84 13.00 -0.04
N ASP A 50 -4.98 13.35 -0.64
CA ASP A 50 -5.83 14.42 -0.14
C ASP A 50 -6.50 14.03 1.20
N ASP A 51 -7.12 15.00 1.88
CA ASP A 51 -7.75 14.76 3.18
C ASP A 51 -8.87 13.70 3.08
N GLY A 52 -8.77 12.65 3.90
CA GLY A 52 -9.70 11.52 3.92
C GLY A 52 -9.28 10.33 3.06
N ASP A 53 -8.22 10.49 2.26
CA ASP A 53 -7.67 9.38 1.47
C ASP A 53 -6.71 8.51 2.29
N PRO A 54 -6.47 7.26 1.85
CA PRO A 54 -5.48 6.41 2.46
C PRO A 54 -4.07 6.98 2.28
N VAL A 55 -3.21 6.71 3.25
CA VAL A 55 -1.78 6.98 3.14
C VAL A 55 -1.02 5.70 2.81
N TYR A 56 0.17 5.84 2.24
CA TYR A 56 0.96 4.69 1.80
C TYR A 56 2.40 4.77 2.28
N TRP A 57 3.01 3.64 2.62
CA TRP A 57 4.42 3.58 3.02
C TRP A 57 5.04 2.22 2.70
N LEU A 58 6.37 2.15 2.77
CA LEU A 58 7.08 0.88 2.65
C LEU A 58 7.27 0.21 4.01
N THR A 59 6.88 -1.06 4.08
CA THR A 59 7.12 -1.93 5.23
C THR A 59 7.95 -3.15 4.80
N GLU A 60 8.66 -3.78 5.74
CA GLU A 60 9.57 -4.89 5.45
C GLU A 60 8.95 -6.21 5.98
N HIS A 61 8.85 -7.23 5.12
CA HIS A 61 8.34 -8.56 5.45
C HIS A 61 9.11 -9.62 4.65
N ASP A 62 9.50 -10.75 5.27
CA ASP A 62 10.20 -11.87 4.62
C ASP A 62 11.39 -11.53 3.71
N GLY A 63 12.14 -10.46 4.02
CA GLY A 63 13.28 -10.01 3.21
C GLY A 63 12.91 -9.19 1.97
N TYR A 64 11.66 -8.78 1.83
CA TYR A 64 11.16 -7.88 0.80
C TYR A 64 10.55 -6.62 1.42
N ARG A 65 10.41 -5.57 0.60
CA ARG A 65 9.62 -4.38 0.92
C ARG A 65 8.26 -4.47 0.24
N TYR A 66 7.21 -4.18 0.99
CA TYR A 66 5.84 -4.15 0.53
C TYR A 66 5.26 -2.75 0.69
N LEU A 67 4.37 -2.39 -0.24
CA LEU A 67 3.53 -1.21 -0.05
C LEU A 67 2.44 -1.55 0.96
N ALA A 68 2.35 -0.73 1.99
CA ALA A 68 1.31 -0.77 3.00
C ALA A 68 0.42 0.46 2.86
N THR A 69 -0.80 0.35 3.36
CA THR A 69 -1.78 1.44 3.40
C THR A 69 -2.54 1.47 4.71
N ALA A 70 -3.06 2.64 5.09
CA ALA A 70 -4.03 2.81 6.16
C ALA A 70 -4.97 3.98 5.82
N PRO A 71 -6.25 3.90 6.23
CA PRO A 71 -7.16 5.01 6.06
C PRO A 71 -6.78 6.18 6.98
N THR A 72 -7.21 7.37 6.57
CA THR A 72 -7.15 8.56 7.42
C THR A 72 -8.55 8.91 7.94
N PHE A 73 -8.63 9.38 9.18
CA PHE A 73 -9.88 9.83 9.79
C PHE A 73 -9.60 11.08 10.61
N GLU A 74 -10.30 12.18 10.30
CA GLU A 74 -10.14 13.47 10.99
C GLU A 74 -8.67 13.96 11.06
N GLY A 75 -7.90 13.69 10.00
CA GLY A 75 -6.48 14.07 9.92
C GLY A 75 -5.52 13.11 10.64
N GLU A 76 -6.01 12.03 11.23
CA GLU A 76 -5.20 10.99 11.87
C GLU A 76 -5.07 9.75 11.00
N ILE A 77 -3.88 9.13 10.98
CA ILE A 77 -3.65 7.86 10.29
C ILE A 77 -4.07 6.72 11.22
N ALA A 78 -5.05 5.92 10.80
CA ALA A 78 -5.51 4.76 11.55
C ALA A 78 -4.56 3.57 11.37
N ILE A 79 -3.35 3.65 11.95
CA ILE A 79 -2.30 2.62 11.85
C ILE A 79 -2.79 1.23 12.33
N GLY A 80 -3.71 1.18 13.29
CA GLY A 80 -4.31 -0.09 13.73
C GLY A 80 -5.12 -0.82 12.65
N SER A 81 -5.53 -0.10 11.60
CA SER A 81 -6.24 -0.61 10.43
C SER A 81 -5.31 -0.73 9.21
N ALA A 82 -3.99 -0.69 9.41
CA ALA A 82 -3.03 -0.81 8.33
C ALA A 82 -3.05 -2.21 7.71
N ALA A 83 -2.90 -2.28 6.40
CA ALA A 83 -2.81 -3.53 5.64
C ALA A 83 -1.69 -3.46 4.59
N LEU A 84 -1.19 -4.62 4.18
CA LEU A 84 -0.42 -4.69 2.94
C LEU A 84 -1.39 -4.49 1.76
N VAL A 85 -0.98 -3.72 0.77
CA VAL A 85 -1.84 -3.44 -0.39
C VAL A 85 -2.26 -4.72 -1.11
N ARG A 86 -1.35 -5.69 -1.20
CA ARG A 86 -1.63 -7.01 -1.81
C ARG A 86 -2.65 -7.86 -1.04
N ASP A 87 -2.91 -7.53 0.23
CA ASP A 87 -3.85 -8.25 1.07
C ASP A 87 -5.22 -7.54 1.13
N LEU A 88 -5.40 -6.43 0.39
CA LEU A 88 -6.72 -5.79 0.23
C LEU A 88 -7.66 -6.71 -0.54
N ALA A 89 -8.90 -6.79 -0.09
CA ALA A 89 -9.94 -7.62 -0.69
C ALA A 89 -11.31 -6.95 -0.57
N GLY A 90 -12.26 -7.35 -1.41
CA GLY A 90 -13.65 -6.88 -1.37
C GLY A 90 -13.90 -5.51 -2.02
N LEU A 91 -12.90 -4.95 -2.69
CA LEU A 91 -12.99 -3.75 -3.52
C LEU A 91 -13.56 -4.07 -4.91
N GLY A 92 -14.51 -3.27 -5.38
CA GLY A 92 -15.00 -3.29 -6.76
C GLY A 92 -14.13 -2.46 -7.71
N VAL A 93 -14.46 -2.50 -9.01
CA VAL A 93 -13.76 -1.76 -10.07
C VAL A 93 -13.65 -0.27 -9.76
N ASP A 94 -14.73 0.37 -9.29
CA ASP A 94 -14.76 1.81 -9.01
C ASP A 94 -13.84 2.18 -7.84
N GLU A 95 -13.80 1.36 -6.79
CA GLU A 95 -12.93 1.58 -5.63
C GLU A 95 -11.47 1.39 -6.01
N LEU A 96 -11.15 0.36 -6.81
CA LEU A 96 -9.81 0.15 -7.34
C LEU A 96 -9.37 1.30 -8.24
N ALA A 97 -10.28 1.81 -9.08
CA ALA A 97 -10.02 2.97 -9.93
C ALA A 97 -9.79 4.24 -9.10
N TYR A 98 -10.57 4.46 -8.04
CA TYR A 98 -10.41 5.57 -7.12
C TYR A 98 -9.03 5.56 -6.45
N LEU A 99 -8.66 4.43 -5.82
CA LEU A 99 -7.36 4.28 -5.16
C LEU A 99 -6.20 4.45 -6.15
N ARG A 100 -6.33 3.88 -7.35
CA ARG A 100 -5.36 4.04 -8.43
C ARG A 100 -5.18 5.52 -8.81
N GLN A 101 -6.27 6.25 -9.02
CA GLN A 101 -6.20 7.66 -9.40
C GLN A 101 -5.51 8.51 -8.33
N GLY A 102 -5.79 8.27 -7.05
CA GLY A 102 -5.08 8.95 -5.96
C GLY A 102 -3.57 8.67 -6.00
N LEU A 103 -3.16 7.43 -6.30
CA LEU A 103 -1.75 7.06 -6.38
C LEU A 103 -1.07 7.67 -7.62
N GLU A 104 -1.77 7.71 -8.75
CA GLU A 104 -1.31 8.42 -9.95
C GLU A 104 -1.14 9.92 -9.67
N HIS A 105 -2.09 10.54 -8.99
CA HIS A 105 -1.99 11.93 -8.56
C HIS A 105 -0.76 12.14 -7.66
N TRP A 106 -0.56 11.26 -6.68
CA TRP A 106 0.62 11.32 -5.82
C TRP A 106 1.94 11.15 -6.60
N LEU A 107 2.00 10.30 -7.63
CA LEU A 107 3.20 10.19 -8.47
C LEU A 107 3.58 11.52 -9.14
N HIS A 108 2.62 12.42 -9.37
CA HIS A 108 2.85 13.75 -9.91
C HIS A 108 3.23 14.79 -8.85
N THR A 109 2.61 14.76 -7.67
CA THR A 109 2.79 15.80 -6.63
C THR A 109 3.83 15.44 -5.58
N GLN A 110 3.98 14.14 -5.30
CA GLN A 110 4.88 13.53 -4.32
C GLN A 110 4.79 14.15 -2.92
N THR A 111 3.58 14.53 -2.51
CA THR A 111 3.32 15.03 -1.15
C THR A 111 3.65 13.96 -0.12
N THR A 112 4.51 14.27 0.84
CA THR A 112 4.98 13.29 1.83
C THR A 112 5.04 13.86 3.23
N MET A 113 5.01 12.96 4.21
CA MET A 113 5.32 13.24 5.61
C MET A 113 6.37 12.24 6.10
N ARG A 114 7.17 12.65 7.09
CA ARG A 114 8.09 11.73 7.78
C ARG A 114 7.61 11.43 9.18
N ILE A 115 7.58 10.14 9.50
CA ILE A 115 7.31 9.64 10.85
C ILE A 115 8.63 9.48 11.61
N GLY A 116 8.71 10.08 12.81
CA GLY A 116 9.91 10.00 13.65
C GLY A 116 10.19 8.59 14.17
N ASP A 117 9.14 7.86 14.57
CA ASP A 117 9.26 6.47 15.01
C ASP A 117 8.79 5.49 13.92
N VAL A 118 9.72 5.03 13.10
CA VAL A 118 9.48 4.10 11.99
C VAL A 118 8.87 2.77 12.45
N ARG A 119 8.98 2.39 13.73
CA ARG A 119 8.39 1.14 14.24
C ARG A 119 6.87 1.14 14.17
N LEU A 120 6.25 2.32 14.14
CA LEU A 120 4.81 2.49 13.96
C LEU A 120 4.34 2.10 12.55
N LEU A 121 5.24 2.06 11.57
CA LEU A 121 4.94 1.70 10.17
C LEU A 121 5.07 0.19 9.90
N ARG A 122 5.15 -0.63 10.95
CA ARG A 122 5.13 -2.09 10.80
C ARG A 122 3.68 -2.55 10.66
N VAL A 123 3.42 -3.31 9.62
CA VAL A 123 2.12 -3.97 9.42
C VAL A 123 2.23 -5.38 9.97
N ALA A 124 1.27 -5.77 10.81
CA ALA A 124 1.19 -7.16 11.25
C ALA A 124 0.72 -8.04 10.07
N PRO A 125 1.25 -9.25 9.91
CA PRO A 125 0.72 -10.17 8.91
C PRO A 125 -0.75 -10.42 9.20
N VAL A 126 -1.59 -10.36 8.16
CA VAL A 126 -2.97 -10.83 8.27
C VAL A 126 -2.89 -12.30 8.66
N SER A 127 -3.30 -12.63 9.88
CA SER A 127 -3.47 -14.02 10.28
C SER A 127 -4.58 -14.57 9.37
N ARG A 128 -4.22 -15.34 8.34
CA ARG A 128 -5.18 -16.20 7.67
C ARG A 128 -5.74 -17.09 8.76
N ASN A 129 -6.95 -16.79 9.23
CA ASN A 129 -7.70 -17.74 10.03
C ASN A 129 -7.80 -19.01 9.18
N GLU A 130 -7.15 -20.07 9.65
CA GLU A 130 -7.44 -21.44 9.27
C GLU A 130 -8.92 -21.69 9.63
N MET A 131 -9.83 -21.30 8.75
CA MET A 131 -11.18 -21.83 8.72
C MET A 131 -11.18 -23.04 7.79
N ASP A 132 -10.44 -24.08 8.22
CA ASP A 132 -10.80 -25.46 7.95
C ASP A 132 -11.70 -25.91 9.11
N GLN A 133 -13.02 -25.89 8.89
CA GLN A 133 -13.98 -26.79 9.53
C GLN A 133 -15.03 -27.21 8.51
#